data_AF-K9B5B7-F1
#
_entry.id   AF-K9B5B7-F1
#
_cell.length_a   1.000
_cell.length_b   1.000
_cell.length_c   1.000
_cell.angle_alpha   90.00
_cell.angle_beta   90.00
_cell.angle_gamma   90.00
#
_symmetry.space_group_name_H-M   'P 1'
#
loop_
_entity.id
_entity.type
_entity.pdbx_description
1 polymer ?
#
loop_
_entity_poly.entity_id
_entity_poly.type
_entity_poly.pdbx_seq_one_letter_code
_entity_poly.pdbx_strand_id
1 'polypeptide(L)'
;MVTHPDFVVPLPHRIFDYFNAFLGTTDIDDLYDTYNIPYSVMGHVHFRKRLQSPARTYICPCLGYPREWRTPDIKKEMIDAIQMIQI
;
A
#
# COMPACT_ATOMS: atom_id res chain seq x y z
N MET A 1 -0.79 -4.89 5.81
CA MET A 1 0.21 -4.17 6.62
C MET A 1 1.01 -3.29 5.68
N VAL A 2 1.40 -2.10 6.11
CA VAL A 2 2.26 -1.18 5.37
C VAL A 2 3.66 -1.15 5.99
N THR A 3 4.67 -0.97 5.15
CA THR A 3 6.09 -0.97 5.53
C THR A 3 6.80 0.29 5.03
N HIS A 4 6.05 1.28 4.56
CA HIS A 4 6.60 2.52 4.04
C HIS A 4 5.77 3.72 4.50
N PRO A 5 6.37 4.81 5.01
CA PRO A 5 5.64 5.96 5.54
C PRO A 5 4.68 6.62 4.54
N ASP A 6 5.02 6.63 3.25
CA ASP A 6 4.12 7.15 2.20
C ASP A 6 2.80 6.36 2.03
N PHE A 7 2.65 5.26 2.76
CA PHE A 7 1.50 4.36 2.77
C PHE A 7 0.69 4.49 4.07
N VAL A 8 1.00 5.44 4.95
CA VAL A 8 0.17 5.81 6.11
C VAL A 8 -0.71 7.02 5.79
N VAL A 9 -1.74 7.26 6.60
CA VAL A 9 -2.55 8.48 6.48
C VAL A 9 -1.72 9.68 6.99
N PRO A 10 -1.63 10.80 6.25
CA PRO A 10 -0.90 11.98 6.70
C PRO A 10 -1.40 12.50 8.05
N LEU A 11 -0.45 12.85 8.93
CA LEU A 11 -0.71 13.44 10.24
C LEU A 11 -0.61 14.97 10.19
N PRO A 12 -1.34 15.70 11.06
CA PRO A 12 -2.33 15.18 12.02
C PRO A 12 -3.68 14.91 11.34
N HIS A 13 -4.34 13.82 11.75
CA HIS A 13 -5.68 13.47 11.33
C HIS A 13 -6.49 12.89 12.50
N ARG A 14 -7.48 13.66 12.99
CA ARG A 14 -8.25 13.39 14.21
C ARG A 14 -8.72 11.95 14.43
N ILE A 15 -9.08 11.24 13.36
CA ILE A 15 -9.52 9.84 13.41
C ILE A 15 -8.34 8.87 13.20
N PHE A 16 -7.40 9.18 12.31
CA PHE A 16 -6.39 8.23 11.84
C PHE A 16 -5.10 8.29 12.63
N ASP A 17 -4.90 9.29 13.50
CA ASP A 17 -3.78 9.33 14.44
C ASP A 17 -3.70 8.04 15.27
N TYR A 18 -4.84 7.58 15.79
CA TYR A 18 -4.94 6.31 16.53
C TYR A 18 -4.78 5.09 15.62
N PHE A 19 -5.43 5.08 14.45
CA PHE A 19 -5.42 3.91 13.57
C PHE A 19 -4.08 3.69 12.87
N ASN A 20 -3.29 4.74 12.65
CA ASN A 20 -1.94 4.63 12.07
C ASN A 20 -1.04 3.68 12.86
N ALA A 21 -1.21 3.59 14.19
CA ALA A 21 -0.47 2.65 15.05
C ALA A 21 -0.74 1.17 14.73
N PHE A 22 -1.80 0.86 13.97
CA PHE A 22 -2.18 -0.51 13.60
C PHE A 22 -1.94 -0.82 12.12
N LEU A 23 -1.47 0.15 11.31
CA LEU A 23 -1.34 -0.03 9.87
C LEU A 23 -0.09 -0.82 9.49
N GLY A 24 0.99 -0.67 10.25
CA GLY A 24 2.34 -1.09 9.87
C GLY A 24 3.29 -1.25 11.05
N THR A 25 4.51 -1.70 10.73
CA THR A 25 5.64 -1.74 11.66
C THR A 25 6.93 -1.45 10.89
N THR A 26 7.91 -0.87 11.58
CA THR A 26 9.30 -0.71 11.12
C THR A 26 10.20 -1.86 11.56
N ASP A 27 9.70 -2.80 12.36
CA ASP A 27 10.50 -3.91 12.94
C ASP A 27 11.08 -4.86 11.88
N ILE A 28 10.62 -4.75 10.63
CA ILE A 28 11.06 -5.57 9.49
C ILE A 28 11.83 -4.77 8.45
N ASP A 29 12.19 -3.51 8.74
CA ASP A 29 12.90 -2.66 7.79
C ASP A 29 14.27 -3.24 7.44
N ASP A 30 14.95 -3.93 8.37
CA ASP A 30 16.24 -4.58 8.15
C ASP A 30 16.21 -5.65 7.04
N LEU A 31 15.03 -6.22 6.73
CA LEU A 31 14.89 -7.17 5.62
C LEU A 31 15.21 -6.51 4.28
N TYR A 32 14.91 -5.23 4.14
CA TYR A 32 15.18 -4.46 2.94
C TYR A 32 16.66 -4.18 2.71
N ASP A 33 17.47 -4.17 3.76
CA ASP A 33 18.91 -4.01 3.68
C ASP A 33 19.62 -5.35 3.52
N THR A 34 19.04 -6.42 4.10
CA THR A 34 19.60 -7.77 4.07
C THR A 34 19.37 -8.48 2.73
N TYR A 35 18.23 -8.24 2.08
CA TYR A 35 17.84 -8.93 0.86
C TYR A 35 17.57 -7.97 -0.29
N ASN A 36 17.91 -8.39 -1.51
CA ASN A 36 17.50 -7.67 -2.71
C ASN A 36 16.00 -7.87 -2.95
N ILE A 37 15.19 -6.97 -2.39
CA ILE A 37 13.73 -6.94 -2.53
C ILE A 37 13.36 -5.83 -3.53
N PRO A 38 13.25 -6.14 -4.85
CA PRO A 38 12.92 -5.16 -5.88
C PRO A 38 11.43 -4.75 -5.87
N TYR A 39 10.56 -5.57 -5.28
CA TYR A 39 9.13 -5.30 -5.17
C TYR A 39 8.63 -5.58 -3.75
N SER A 40 7.95 -4.60 -3.16
CA SER A 40 7.27 -4.74 -1.87
C SER A 40 5.78 -4.52 -2.06
N VAL A 41 5.01 -5.61 -1.94
CA VAL A 41 3.56 -5.57 -2.06
C VAL A 41 2.94 -5.49 -0.67
N MET A 42 2.16 -4.44 -0.46
CA MET A 42 1.47 -4.10 0.79
C MET A 42 -0.04 -4.16 0.60
N GLY A 43 -0.75 -4.12 1.71
CA GLY A 43 -2.21 -4.03 1.73
C GLY A 43 -2.71 -3.51 3.06
N HIS A 44 -3.92 -3.92 3.48
CA HIS A 44 -4.62 -3.46 4.70
C HIS A 44 -5.15 -2.03 4.63
N VAL A 45 -4.40 -1.08 4.05
CA VAL A 45 -4.95 0.26 3.81
C VAL A 45 -5.64 0.30 2.44
N HIS A 46 -6.88 0.78 2.43
CA HIS A 46 -7.75 0.77 1.26
C HIS A 46 -7.45 1.93 0.29
N PHE A 47 -6.19 2.09 -0.08
CA PHE A 47 -5.79 2.98 -1.17
C PHE A 47 -5.00 2.22 -2.23
N ARG A 48 -5.04 2.74 -3.46
CA ARG A 48 -4.26 2.25 -4.58
C ARG A 48 -3.08 3.18 -4.81
N LYS A 49 -1.86 2.70 -4.60
CA LYS A 49 -0.63 3.48 -4.78
C LYS A 49 0.52 2.61 -5.23
N ARG A 50 1.29 3.13 -6.19
CA ARG A 50 2.58 2.59 -6.63
C ARG A 50 3.62 3.68 -6.41
N LEU A 51 4.67 3.36 -5.66
CA LEU A 51 5.79 4.25 -5.41
C LEU A 51 7.06 3.57 -5.89
N GLN A 52 7.75 4.20 -6.82
CA GLN A 52 9.01 3.69 -7.36
C GLN A 52 10.17 4.48 -6.78
N SER A 53 11.07 3.78 -6.11
CA SER A 53 12.37 4.28 -5.64
C SER A 53 13.49 3.73 -6.53
N PRO A 54 14.72 4.27 -6.45
CA PRO A 54 15.86 3.74 -7.20
C PRO A 54 16.15 2.25 -6.92
N ALA A 55 15.90 1.79 -5.69
CA ALA A 55 16.21 0.42 -5.27
C ALA A 55 15.02 -0.55 -5.41
N ARG A 56 13.78 -0.06 -5.26
CA ARG A 56 12.59 -0.92 -5.25
C ARG A 56 11.28 -0.21 -5.58
N THR A 57 10.29 -1.01 -5.95
CA THR A 57 8.90 -0.57 -6.14
C THR A 57 8.01 -1.05 -5.01
N TYR A 58 7.34 -0.10 -4.36
CA TYR A 58 6.32 -0.34 -3.35
C TYR A 58 4.93 -0.29 -3.99
N ILE A 59 4.07 -1.25 -3.68
CA ILE A 59 2.78 -1.45 -4.34
C ILE A 59 1.72 -1.70 -3.28
N CYS A 60 0.65 -0.92 -3.26
CA CYS A 60 -0.57 -1.22 -2.52
C CYS A 60 -1.73 -1.26 -3.50
N PRO A 61 -2.20 -2.45 -3.91
CA PRO A 61 -3.25 -2.61 -4.91
C PRO A 61 -4.61 -2.95 -4.27
N CYS A 62 -4.94 -2.35 -3.12
CA CYS A 62 -6.17 -2.70 -2.43
C CYS A 62 -7.41 -2.31 -3.24
N LEU A 63 -8.32 -3.27 -3.42
CA LEU A 63 -9.62 -3.01 -4.03
C LEU A 63 -10.47 -2.09 -3.15
N GLY A 64 -10.45 -2.32 -1.84
CA GLY A 64 -11.25 -1.61 -0.84
C GLY A 64 -12.73 -2.02 -0.87
N TYR A 65 -13.56 -1.30 -0.13
CA TYR A 65 -15.00 -1.48 -0.08
C TYR A 65 -15.72 -0.77 -1.25
N PRO A 66 -16.93 -1.22 -1.63
CA PRO A 66 -17.69 -0.58 -2.71
C PRO A 66 -17.90 0.92 -2.58
N ARG A 67 -17.97 1.45 -1.34
CA ARG A 67 -18.11 2.89 -1.08
C ARG A 67 -16.83 3.70 -1.31
N GLU A 68 -15.68 3.02 -1.39
CA GLU A 68 -14.35 3.61 -1.61
C GLU A 68 -13.94 3.53 -3.08
N TRP A 69 -14.70 2.80 -3.89
CA TRP A 69 -14.45 2.65 -5.32
C TRP A 69 -14.72 3.95 -6.05
N ARG A 70 -13.99 4.17 -7.15
CA ARG A 70 -14.16 5.36 -8.00
C ARG A 70 -15.36 5.23 -8.92
N THR A 71 -15.80 4.00 -9.17
CA THR A 71 -16.88 3.65 -10.07
C THR A 71 -17.75 2.54 -9.44
N PRO A 72 -19.03 2.43 -9.84
CA PRO A 72 -19.89 1.33 -9.39
C PRO A 72 -19.63 0.00 -10.13
N ASP A 73 -18.74 -0.02 -11.14
CA ASP A 73 -18.45 -1.21 -11.94
C ASP A 73 -17.33 -2.04 -11.31
N ILE A 74 -17.70 -3.16 -10.70
CA ILE A 74 -16.75 -4.09 -10.08
C ILE A 74 -15.68 -4.60 -11.04
N LYS A 75 -16.01 -4.84 -12.32
CA LYS A 75 -15.01 -5.34 -13.28
C LYS A 75 -13.93 -4.29 -13.51
N LYS A 76 -14.34 -3.03 -13.66
CA LYS A 76 -13.42 -1.91 -13.80
C LYS A 76 -12.55 -1.75 -12.55
N GLU A 77 -13.15 -1.78 -11.36
CA GLU A 77 -12.39 -1.63 -10.11
C GLU A 77 -11.40 -2.77 -9.87
N MET A 78 -11.77 -4.01 -10.25
CA MET A 78 -10.85 -5.14 -10.23
C MET A 78 -9.69 -4.96 -11.22
N ILE A 79 -9.97 -4.54 -12.45
CA ILE A 79 -8.93 -4.27 -13.46
C ILE A 79 -7.98 -3.18 -12.98
N ASP A 80 -8.51 -2.09 -12.42
CA ASP A 80 -7.71 -0.97 -11.89
C ASP A 80 -6.88 -1.37 -10.66
N ALA A 81 -7.28 -2.42 -9.92
CA ALA A 81 -6.54 -2.95 -8.80
C ALA A 81 -5.46 -3.98 -9.21
N ILE A 82 -5.62 -4.67 -10.35
CA ILE A 82 -4.64 -5.67 -10.83
C ILE A 82 -3.28 -5.01 -11.06
N GLN A 83 -2.22 -5.70 -10.66
CA GLN A 83 -0.84 -5.30 -10.89
C GLN A 83 -0.12 -6.38 -11.69
N MET A 84 0.56 -5.96 -12.75
CA MET A 84 1.43 -6.83 -13.55
C MET A 84 2.87 -6.51 -13.21
N ILE A 85 3.61 -7.52 -12.73
CA ILE A 85 5.04 -7.43 -12.44
C ILE A 85 5.75 -8.36 -13.41
N GLN A 86 6.71 -7.83 -14.16
CA GLN A 86 7.61 -8.62 -15.00
C GLN A 86 8.90 -8.84 -14.20
N ILE A 87 9.36 -10.09 -14.17
CA ILE A 87 10.50 -10.56 -13.39
C ILE A 87 11.56 -11.08 -14.35
#